data_AF-A0A1C0TPP0-F1
#
_entry.id   AF-A0A1C0TPP0-F1
#
_cell.length_a   1.000
_cell.length_b   1.000
_cell.length_c   1.000
_cell.angle_alpha   90.00
_cell.angle_beta   90.00
_cell.angle_gamma   90.00
#
_symmetry.space_group_name_H-M   'P 1'
#
loop_
_entity.id
_entity.type
_entity.pdbx_description
1 polymer ?
#
loop_
_entity_poly.entity_id
_entity_poly.type
_entity_poly.pdbx_seq_one_letter_code
_entity_poly.pdbx_strand_id
1 'polypeptide(L)'
;MTQLTALILATLSTSTLASNTQWELHTDTQLNGVLEPSAAQVQKLTITRHANQFNAVDSASPDTAVIQGELEHPNTFELGSGVVQRIQFSIAKAGSRIYFLGHGSEQQGYQGTWYGPNNDAGDFRLDTKSADVSVPINCAQILSENPEALSGIYTIDPDGAGAHEQFEAYCDMETDEGGWTLIGTYSKSEPGGKQYISEYAPQPDTTPTNPATGLYQGSMGSFRDIKEQVACDFASCRNAYQTAMSEAELEMVRYTWGYLDQQEKQKNTPLPDCRATYQATGTTFTHCLINIDRNNTNVVGWQRDIHAGNHSCWLAHGVYRPTSLGSSRCSYLAQANGTRWGLLWAR
;
A
#
# COMPACT_ATOMS: atom_id res chain seq x y z
N MET A 1 -8.08 -56.15 -29.38
CA MET A 1 -6.96 -55.27 -28.96
C MET A 1 -7.08 -54.04 -29.83
N THR A 2 -7.43 -52.85 -29.37
CA THR A 2 -6.97 -52.09 -28.19
C THR A 2 -8.05 -51.06 -27.83
N GLN A 3 -8.50 -51.02 -26.56
CA GLN A 3 -9.31 -49.91 -26.04
C GLN A 3 -8.35 -48.75 -25.68
N LEU A 4 -8.63 -47.55 -26.17
CA LEU A 4 -8.01 -46.32 -25.67
C LEU A 4 -8.71 -45.92 -24.37
N THR A 5 -8.00 -46.01 -23.26
CA THR A 5 -8.38 -45.40 -21.98
C THR A 5 -7.91 -43.94 -21.99
N ALA A 6 -8.85 -43.01 -22.13
CA ALA A 6 -8.58 -41.59 -21.91
C ALA A 6 -8.56 -41.31 -20.40
N LEU A 7 -7.40 -40.95 -19.86
CA LEU A 7 -7.25 -40.48 -18.49
C LEU A 7 -7.76 -39.03 -18.43
N ILE A 8 -8.96 -38.82 -17.88
CA ILE A 8 -9.46 -37.48 -17.56
C ILE A 8 -8.79 -37.06 -16.26
N LEU A 9 -7.75 -36.22 -16.37
CA LEU A 9 -7.13 -35.56 -15.23
C LEU A 9 -8.10 -34.45 -14.78
N ALA A 10 -8.92 -34.73 -13.76
CA ALA A 10 -9.69 -33.70 -13.09
C ALA A 10 -8.71 -32.84 -12.28
N THR A 11 -8.38 -31.67 -12.82
CA THR A 11 -7.74 -30.60 -12.06
C THR A 11 -8.72 -30.15 -10.99
N LEU A 12 -8.47 -30.54 -9.74
CA LEU A 12 -9.05 -29.88 -8.58
C LEU A 12 -8.51 -28.45 -8.57
N SER A 13 -9.28 -27.51 -9.13
CA SER A 13 -9.12 -26.10 -8.83
C SER A 13 -9.36 -25.97 -7.33
N THR A 14 -8.30 -25.73 -6.57
CA THR A 14 -8.39 -25.23 -5.20
C THR A 14 -9.10 -23.89 -5.29
N SER A 15 -10.41 -23.91 -5.06
CA SER A 15 -11.15 -22.69 -4.77
C SER A 15 -10.52 -22.09 -3.53
N THR A 16 -9.79 -21.00 -3.69
CA THR A 16 -9.54 -20.07 -2.60
C THR A 16 -10.90 -19.80 -1.96
N LEU A 17 -11.05 -20.16 -0.69
CA LEU A 17 -12.20 -19.74 0.09
C LEU A 17 -12.10 -18.21 0.15
N ALA A 18 -12.78 -17.51 -0.74
CA ALA A 18 -13.07 -16.10 -0.53
C ALA A 18 -13.83 -16.03 0.79
N SER A 19 -13.20 -15.48 1.83
CA SER A 19 -13.91 -15.18 3.07
C SER A 19 -14.99 -14.16 2.70
N ASN A 20 -16.24 -14.60 2.61
CA ASN A 20 -17.36 -13.70 2.39
C ASN A 20 -17.52 -12.83 3.64
N THR A 21 -16.89 -11.66 3.66
CA THR A 21 -17.08 -10.67 4.71
C THR A 21 -18.48 -10.07 4.55
N GLN A 22 -19.29 -10.15 5.60
CA GLN A 22 -20.65 -9.59 5.60
C GLN A 22 -20.65 -8.23 6.28
N TRP A 23 -21.07 -7.20 5.55
CA TRP A 23 -21.37 -5.89 6.13
C TRP A 23 -22.88 -5.71 6.28
N GLU A 24 -23.29 -4.95 7.28
CA GLU A 24 -24.67 -4.55 7.50
C GLU A 24 -24.80 -3.04 7.27
N LEU A 25 -25.53 -2.67 6.21
CA LEU A 25 -25.85 -1.29 5.92
C LEU A 25 -27.19 -0.94 6.57
N HIS A 26 -27.15 0.00 7.49
CA HIS A 26 -28.30 0.60 8.14
C HIS A 26 -28.54 1.98 7.56
N THR A 27 -29.78 2.29 7.17
CA THR A 27 -30.17 3.63 6.66
C THR A 27 -31.50 4.07 7.22
N ASP A 28 -31.65 5.36 7.52
CA ASP A 28 -32.96 5.99 7.73
C ASP A 28 -33.15 7.17 6.76
N THR A 29 -34.28 7.88 6.88
CA THR A 29 -34.63 9.01 6.03
C THR A 29 -34.53 10.37 6.73
N GLN A 30 -33.90 10.42 7.91
CA GLN A 30 -33.65 11.67 8.63
C GLN A 30 -32.20 12.07 8.38
N LEU A 31 -31.97 13.36 8.11
CA LEU A 31 -30.63 13.90 7.94
C LEU A 31 -30.29 14.73 9.17
N ASN A 32 -29.95 14.05 10.26
CA ASN A 32 -29.67 14.67 11.56
C ASN A 32 -28.34 14.20 12.19
N GLY A 33 -27.61 13.31 11.51
CA GLY A 33 -26.38 12.68 11.97
C GLY A 33 -26.58 11.52 12.95
N VAL A 34 -27.81 11.04 13.15
CA VAL A 34 -28.17 10.01 14.13
C VAL A 34 -29.00 8.93 13.46
N LEU A 35 -28.49 7.70 13.47
CA LEU A 35 -29.24 6.56 12.97
C LEU A 35 -30.41 6.21 13.91
N GLU A 36 -31.63 6.24 13.39
CA GLU A 36 -32.85 5.99 14.14
C GLU A 36 -33.21 4.49 14.14
N PRO A 37 -33.00 3.74 15.25
CA PRO A 37 -33.07 2.28 15.24
C PRO A 37 -34.46 1.72 14.89
N SER A 38 -35.53 2.48 15.15
CA SER A 38 -36.90 2.09 14.84
C SER A 38 -37.31 2.30 13.37
N ALA A 39 -36.51 3.04 12.59
CA ALA A 39 -36.76 3.34 11.18
C ALA A 39 -35.67 2.79 10.24
N ALA A 40 -34.58 2.26 10.79
CA ALA A 40 -33.43 1.80 10.02
C ALA A 40 -33.77 0.58 9.14
N GLN A 41 -33.64 0.75 7.82
CA GLN A 41 -33.61 -0.38 6.89
C GLN A 41 -32.23 -1.05 6.97
N VAL A 42 -32.21 -2.38 7.11
CA VAL A 42 -30.98 -3.17 7.18
C VAL A 42 -30.80 -3.97 5.91
N GLN A 43 -29.67 -3.77 5.23
CA GLN A 43 -29.24 -4.55 4.08
C GLN A 43 -27.97 -5.31 4.43
N LYS A 44 -27.99 -6.63 4.23
CA LYS A 44 -26.79 -7.47 4.38
C LYS A 44 -26.06 -7.52 3.06
N LEU A 45 -24.77 -7.19 3.10
CA LEU A 45 -23.94 -7.06 1.92
C LEU A 45 -22.84 -8.11 1.96
N THR A 46 -22.71 -8.89 0.89
CA THR A 46 -21.54 -9.74 0.66
C THR A 46 -20.51 -8.92 -0.11
N ILE A 47 -19.32 -8.73 0.46
CA ILE A 47 -18.30 -7.82 -0.07
C ILE A 47 -17.18 -8.60 -0.77
N THR A 48 -16.73 -8.07 -1.91
CA THR A 48 -15.45 -8.44 -2.54
C THR A 48 -14.59 -7.19 -2.63
N ARG A 49 -13.42 -7.20 -1.99
CA ARG A 49 -12.47 -6.09 -1.97
C ARG A 49 -11.29 -6.33 -2.90
N HIS A 50 -10.78 -5.25 -3.47
CA HIS A 50 -9.52 -5.22 -4.19
C HIS A 50 -8.84 -3.86 -3.97
N ALA A 51 -7.72 -3.85 -3.23
CA ALA A 51 -7.05 -2.62 -2.81
C ALA A 51 -8.03 -1.68 -2.07
N ASN A 52 -8.14 -0.43 -2.51
CA ASN A 52 -9.04 0.55 -1.92
C ASN A 52 -10.45 0.55 -2.53
N GLN A 53 -10.73 -0.33 -3.49
CA GLN A 53 -12.05 -0.47 -4.10
C GLN A 53 -12.78 -1.70 -3.58
N PHE A 54 -14.10 -1.63 -3.52
CA PHE A 54 -14.92 -2.78 -3.18
C PHE A 54 -16.15 -2.86 -4.07
N ASN A 55 -16.54 -4.10 -4.37
CA ASN A 55 -17.84 -4.42 -4.92
C ASN A 55 -18.64 -5.15 -3.85
N ALA A 56 -19.95 -4.98 -3.87
CA ALA A 56 -20.83 -5.72 -2.99
C ALA A 56 -22.13 -6.11 -3.68
N VAL A 57 -22.74 -7.17 -3.16
CA VAL A 57 -24.06 -7.64 -3.57
C VAL A 57 -24.96 -7.76 -2.35
N ASP A 58 -26.24 -7.43 -2.52
CA ASP A 58 -27.26 -7.68 -1.50
C ASP A 58 -27.39 -9.20 -1.32
N SER A 59 -27.09 -9.69 -0.11
CA SER A 59 -27.12 -11.12 0.21
C SER A 59 -28.51 -11.74 0.01
N ALA A 60 -29.59 -10.95 0.06
CA ALA A 60 -30.95 -11.43 -0.19
C ALA A 60 -31.34 -11.34 -1.67
N SER A 61 -30.65 -10.53 -2.49
CA SER A 61 -31.00 -10.29 -3.90
C SER A 61 -29.79 -9.94 -4.77
N PRO A 62 -28.84 -10.87 -4.96
CA PRO A 62 -27.51 -10.60 -5.51
C PRO A 62 -27.52 -10.10 -6.96
N ASP A 63 -28.55 -10.43 -7.75
CA ASP A 63 -28.65 -10.04 -9.18
C ASP A 63 -29.29 -8.65 -9.39
N THR A 64 -29.71 -7.97 -8.33
CA THR A 64 -30.58 -6.78 -8.44
C THR A 64 -29.94 -5.47 -8.03
N ALA A 65 -28.83 -5.53 -7.28
CA ALA A 65 -28.14 -4.37 -6.75
C ALA A 65 -26.65 -4.47 -7.07
N VAL A 66 -26.14 -3.53 -7.87
CA VAL A 66 -24.69 -3.37 -8.07
C VAL A 66 -24.21 -2.32 -7.10
N ILE A 67 -23.34 -2.72 -6.18
CA ILE A 67 -22.71 -1.83 -5.22
C ILE A 67 -21.24 -1.70 -5.57
N GLN A 68 -20.78 -0.47 -5.73
CA GLN A 68 -19.38 -0.15 -6.01
C GLN A 68 -18.96 0.98 -5.10
N GLY A 69 -17.81 0.83 -4.45
CA GLY A 69 -17.29 1.80 -3.53
C GLY A 69 -15.78 1.85 -3.47
N GLU A 70 -15.33 2.85 -2.74
CA GLU A 70 -13.94 3.17 -2.55
C GLU A 70 -13.72 3.63 -1.10
N LEU A 71 -12.62 3.17 -0.53
CA LEU A 71 -12.06 3.71 0.70
C LEU A 71 -10.96 4.70 0.38
N GLU A 72 -10.91 5.75 1.17
CA GLU A 72 -9.83 6.70 1.16
C GLU A 72 -9.09 6.65 2.50
N HIS A 73 -7.85 6.16 2.45
CA HIS A 73 -7.00 6.03 3.63
C HIS A 73 -6.65 7.39 4.23
N PRO A 74 -6.62 7.50 5.56
CA PRO A 74 -6.19 8.71 6.26
C PRO A 74 -4.72 9.03 5.96
N ASN A 75 -4.33 10.28 6.19
CA ASN A 75 -2.95 10.77 6.01
C ASN A 75 -2.39 10.65 4.57
N THR A 76 -3.25 10.66 3.54
CA THR A 76 -2.78 10.88 2.16
C THR A 76 -2.75 12.38 1.91
N PHE A 77 -1.53 12.92 1.88
CA PHE A 77 -1.29 14.36 1.82
C PHE A 77 -1.86 15.04 0.56
N GLU A 78 -2.10 14.29 -0.53
CA GLU A 78 -2.64 14.82 -1.79
C GLU A 78 -4.17 14.81 -1.92
N LEU A 79 -4.90 14.04 -1.10
CA LEU A 79 -6.38 13.96 -1.18
C LEU A 79 -7.10 14.60 0.02
N GLY A 80 -6.36 15.07 1.01
CA GLY A 80 -6.94 15.73 2.18
C GLY A 80 -7.81 14.78 3.01
N SER A 81 -7.43 13.51 3.10
CA SER A 81 -8.19 12.50 3.85
C SER A 81 -8.22 12.75 5.37
N GLY A 82 -7.43 13.70 5.88
CA GLY A 82 -7.37 13.99 7.31
C GLY A 82 -6.94 12.77 8.11
N VAL A 83 -7.31 12.74 9.40
CA VAL A 83 -6.90 11.66 10.33
C VAL A 83 -7.88 10.48 10.39
N VAL A 84 -9.03 10.57 9.70
CA VAL A 84 -10.09 9.53 9.72
C VAL A 84 -10.33 9.03 8.30
N GLN A 85 -10.37 7.71 8.12
CA GLN A 85 -10.65 7.09 6.82
C GLN A 85 -12.02 7.54 6.29
N ARG A 86 -12.10 7.86 5.00
CA ARG A 86 -13.37 8.17 4.33
C ARG A 86 -13.84 6.98 3.49
N ILE A 87 -15.14 6.89 3.29
CA ILE A 87 -15.77 5.89 2.43
C ILE A 87 -16.74 6.58 1.49
N GLN A 88 -16.72 6.18 0.22
CA GLN A 88 -17.76 6.53 -0.73
C GLN A 88 -18.24 5.27 -1.44
N PHE A 89 -19.53 5.16 -1.69
CA PHE A 89 -20.08 4.08 -2.52
C PHE A 89 -21.41 4.47 -3.15
N SER A 90 -21.85 3.67 -4.11
CA SER A 90 -23.18 3.82 -4.69
C SER A 90 -23.87 2.48 -4.82
N ILE A 91 -25.20 2.50 -4.67
CA ILE A 91 -26.07 1.35 -4.89
C ILE A 91 -26.94 1.64 -6.10
N ALA A 92 -26.84 0.83 -7.15
CA ALA A 92 -27.71 0.90 -8.32
C ALA A 92 -28.75 -0.22 -8.26
N LYS A 93 -30.04 0.14 -8.16
CA LYS A 93 -31.17 -0.81 -8.08
C LYS A 93 -32.35 -0.31 -8.90
N ALA A 94 -32.92 -1.17 -9.74
CA ALA A 94 -34.12 -0.90 -10.53
C ALA A 94 -34.10 0.45 -11.31
N GLY A 95 -32.95 0.81 -11.90
CA GLY A 95 -32.80 2.04 -12.67
C GLY A 95 -32.58 3.32 -11.85
N SER A 96 -32.54 3.23 -10.52
CA SER A 96 -32.17 4.32 -9.62
C SER A 96 -30.78 4.10 -9.03
N ARG A 97 -30.08 5.19 -8.70
CA ARG A 97 -28.78 5.16 -8.03
C ARG A 97 -28.80 6.02 -6.77
N ILE A 98 -28.28 5.47 -5.68
CA ILE A 98 -28.15 6.14 -4.39
C ILE A 98 -26.65 6.25 -4.09
N TYR A 99 -26.20 7.43 -3.69
CA TYR A 99 -24.81 7.72 -3.34
C TYR A 99 -24.63 7.81 -1.84
N PHE A 100 -23.51 7.35 -1.33
CA PHE A 100 -23.16 7.33 0.09
C PHE A 100 -21.78 7.95 0.27
N LEU A 101 -21.64 8.85 1.25
CA LEU A 101 -20.37 9.45 1.64
C LEU A 101 -20.28 9.51 3.16
N GLY A 102 -19.19 8.99 3.72
CA GLY A 102 -19.00 8.93 5.16
C GLY A 102 -17.55 8.76 5.58
N HIS A 103 -17.37 8.48 6.85
CA HIS A 103 -16.07 8.27 7.49
C HIS A 103 -16.17 7.23 8.60
N GLY A 104 -15.03 6.68 9.04
CA GLY A 104 -14.99 5.69 10.12
C GLY A 104 -13.77 4.79 10.01
N SER A 105 -13.92 3.53 10.42
CA SER A 105 -12.89 2.50 10.26
C SER A 105 -13.52 1.12 10.03
N GLU A 106 -12.73 0.18 9.55
CA GLU A 106 -13.19 -1.18 9.32
C GLU A 106 -13.53 -1.95 10.61
N GLN A 107 -13.08 -1.47 11.77
CA GLN A 107 -13.39 -2.10 13.06
C GLN A 107 -14.61 -1.47 13.74
N GLN A 108 -14.75 -0.15 13.64
CA GLN A 108 -15.85 0.59 14.27
C GLN A 108 -17.07 0.76 13.35
N GLY A 109 -16.91 0.38 12.08
CA GLY A 109 -17.85 0.68 11.02
C GLY A 109 -17.68 2.11 10.49
N TYR A 110 -18.45 2.40 9.44
CA TYR A 110 -18.50 3.72 8.84
C TYR A 110 -19.86 4.37 9.08
N GLN A 111 -19.90 5.70 9.07
CA GLN A 111 -21.14 6.46 9.18
C GLN A 111 -21.09 7.70 8.28
N GLY A 112 -22.26 8.17 7.85
CA GLY A 112 -22.36 9.36 7.01
C GLY A 112 -23.74 9.57 6.44
N THR A 113 -23.79 10.18 5.25
CA THR A 113 -25.03 10.58 4.59
C THR A 113 -25.21 9.85 3.26
N TRP A 114 -26.45 9.50 2.94
CA TRP A 114 -26.83 9.02 1.61
C TRP A 114 -27.69 10.04 0.87
N TYR A 115 -27.62 10.02 -0.47
CA TYR A 115 -28.36 10.90 -1.37
C TYR A 115 -29.05 10.09 -2.47
N GLY A 116 -30.37 10.26 -2.57
CA GLY A 116 -31.24 9.63 -3.57
C GLY A 116 -31.53 10.53 -4.78
N PRO A 117 -32.17 9.97 -5.82
CA PRO A 117 -32.40 10.65 -7.10
C PRO A 117 -33.40 11.81 -7.04
N ASN A 118 -34.28 11.86 -6.03
CA ASN A 118 -35.34 12.89 -5.93
C ASN A 118 -35.07 13.92 -4.83
N ASN A 119 -33.80 14.24 -4.59
CA ASN A 119 -33.36 15.11 -3.48
C ASN A 119 -33.71 14.51 -2.10
N ASP A 120 -33.88 13.19 -2.05
CA ASP A 120 -33.98 12.41 -0.82
C ASP A 120 -32.60 12.30 -0.18
N ALA A 121 -32.52 12.38 1.13
CA ALA A 121 -31.29 12.15 1.87
C ALA A 121 -31.60 11.60 3.27
N GLY A 122 -30.62 10.95 3.87
CA GLY A 122 -30.70 10.50 5.24
C GLY A 122 -29.37 9.98 5.74
N ASP A 123 -29.37 9.45 6.95
CA ASP A 123 -28.16 8.97 7.61
C ASP A 123 -27.94 7.47 7.34
N PHE A 124 -26.67 7.07 7.29
CA PHE A 124 -26.29 5.66 7.22
C PHE A 124 -25.26 5.30 8.28
N ARG A 125 -25.30 4.02 8.67
CA ARG A 125 -24.24 3.32 9.37
C ARG A 125 -23.93 2.03 8.64
N LEU A 126 -22.66 1.76 8.40
CA LEU A 126 -22.16 0.55 7.78
C LEU A 126 -21.37 -0.22 8.83
N ASP A 127 -22.00 -1.23 9.40
CA ASP A 127 -21.37 -2.12 10.36
C ASP A 127 -20.62 -3.22 9.62
N THR A 128 -19.31 -3.19 9.72
CA THR A 128 -18.39 -4.06 8.96
C THR A 128 -18.23 -5.45 9.57
N LYS A 129 -18.96 -5.75 10.67
CA LYS A 129 -18.95 -7.00 11.45
C LYS A 129 -17.65 -7.81 11.28
N SER A 130 -16.54 -7.27 11.77
CA SER A 130 -15.39 -8.12 12.07
C SER A 130 -15.55 -8.63 13.49
N ALA A 131 -16.17 -9.81 13.65
CA ALA A 131 -16.14 -10.53 14.92
C ALA A 131 -14.78 -11.20 15.19
N ASP A 132 -13.87 -11.16 14.21
CA ASP A 132 -12.46 -11.48 14.41
C ASP A 132 -11.68 -10.19 14.60
N VAL A 133 -10.69 -10.22 15.51
CA VAL A 133 -9.68 -9.17 15.60
C VAL A 133 -8.91 -9.20 14.27
N SER A 134 -9.34 -8.37 13.31
CA SER A 134 -8.65 -8.25 12.03
C SER A 134 -7.30 -7.62 12.32
N VAL A 135 -6.23 -8.32 11.98
CA VAL A 135 -4.87 -7.77 12.02
C VAL A 135 -4.87 -6.49 11.15
N PRO A 136 -4.32 -5.37 11.64
CA PRO A 136 -4.27 -4.14 10.86
C PRO A 136 -3.52 -4.37 9.54
N ILE A 137 -4.01 -3.82 8.44
CA ILE A 137 -3.41 -4.06 7.12
C ILE A 137 -2.04 -3.40 6.97
N ASN A 138 -1.85 -2.26 7.64
CA ASN A 138 -0.60 -1.53 7.64
C ASN A 138 -0.50 -0.57 8.84
N CYS A 139 0.65 0.09 8.98
CA CYS A 139 0.89 1.05 10.05
C CYS A 139 0.00 2.30 9.98
N ALA A 140 -0.48 2.69 8.79
CA ALA A 140 -1.39 3.83 8.64
C ALA A 140 -2.75 3.55 9.28
N GLN A 141 -3.27 2.33 9.11
CA GLN A 141 -4.49 1.89 9.77
C GLN A 141 -4.35 1.98 11.29
N ILE A 142 -3.25 1.44 11.83
CA ILE A 142 -2.97 1.48 13.28
C ILE A 142 -2.97 2.91 13.80
N LEU A 143 -2.26 3.82 13.14
CA LEU A 143 -2.19 5.21 13.56
C LEU A 143 -3.53 5.94 13.45
N SER A 144 -4.36 5.59 12.46
CA SER A 144 -5.69 6.17 12.30
C SER A 144 -6.67 5.72 13.39
N GLU A 145 -6.55 4.48 13.84
CA GLU A 145 -7.40 3.88 14.87
C GLU A 145 -6.94 4.26 16.27
N ASN A 146 -5.63 4.45 16.45
CA ASN A 146 -5.03 4.97 17.66
C ASN A 146 -4.04 6.10 17.32
N PRO A 147 -4.50 7.37 17.32
CA PRO A 147 -3.65 8.53 17.06
C PRO A 147 -2.50 8.71 18.07
N GLU A 148 -2.54 8.03 19.22
CA GLU A 148 -1.46 8.01 20.23
C GLU A 148 -0.50 6.83 20.06
N ALA A 149 -0.63 6.04 18.98
CA ALA A 149 0.26 4.92 18.69
C ALA A 149 1.71 5.41 18.52
N LEU A 150 2.63 4.77 19.23
CA LEU A 150 4.06 5.09 19.17
C LEU A 150 4.76 4.27 18.09
N SER A 151 5.88 4.77 17.58
CA SER A 151 6.75 4.00 16.69
C SER A 151 7.22 2.71 17.36
N GLY A 152 7.22 1.61 16.62
CA GLY A 152 7.52 0.29 17.19
C GLY A 152 7.20 -0.87 16.25
N ILE A 153 7.31 -2.08 16.76
CA ILE A 153 7.00 -3.30 16.00
C ILE A 153 5.53 -3.64 16.19
N TYR A 154 4.82 -3.84 15.08
CA TYR A 154 3.43 -4.24 15.05
C TYR A 154 3.25 -5.43 14.13
N THR A 155 2.26 -6.27 14.44
CA THR A 155 1.81 -7.31 13.53
C THR A 155 0.83 -6.70 12.53
N ILE A 156 1.11 -6.86 11.25
CA ILE A 156 0.28 -6.35 10.15
C ILE A 156 -0.01 -7.44 9.12
N ASP A 157 -1.06 -7.23 8.33
CA ASP A 157 -1.49 -8.13 7.27
C ASP A 157 -1.96 -7.37 6.01
N PRO A 158 -1.03 -6.94 5.13
CA PRO A 158 -1.36 -6.03 4.03
C PRO A 158 -2.26 -6.60 2.95
N ASP A 159 -2.36 -7.92 2.79
CA ASP A 159 -3.31 -8.57 1.87
C ASP A 159 -4.49 -9.26 2.59
N GLY A 160 -4.54 -9.19 3.92
CA GLY A 160 -5.64 -9.72 4.74
C GLY A 160 -5.74 -11.24 4.61
N ALA A 161 -6.94 -11.76 4.35
CA ALA A 161 -7.14 -13.18 4.04
C ALA A 161 -6.57 -13.62 2.66
N GLY A 162 -5.52 -12.94 2.19
CA GLY A 162 -4.82 -13.13 0.93
C GLY A 162 -3.86 -14.33 0.96
N ALA A 163 -2.81 -14.24 0.15
CA ALA A 163 -1.87 -15.34 -0.05
C ALA A 163 -0.67 -15.29 0.89
N HIS A 164 -0.42 -14.13 1.51
CA HIS A 164 0.68 -13.93 2.44
C HIS A 164 0.14 -13.94 3.88
N GLU A 165 0.92 -14.54 4.77
CA GLU A 165 0.60 -14.51 6.19
C GLU A 165 0.93 -13.14 6.78
N GLN A 166 0.21 -12.76 7.83
CA GLN A 166 0.57 -11.65 8.70
C GLN A 166 2.03 -11.72 9.15
N PHE A 167 2.67 -10.55 9.34
CA PHE A 167 4.07 -10.49 9.75
C PHE A 167 4.34 -9.30 10.67
N GLU A 168 5.48 -9.34 11.37
CA GLU A 168 5.94 -8.21 12.18
C GLU A 168 6.63 -7.18 11.28
N ALA A 169 6.17 -5.93 11.36
CA ALA A 169 6.76 -4.80 10.66
C ALA A 169 7.09 -3.68 11.64
N TYR A 170 8.14 -2.91 11.34
CA TYR A 170 8.39 -1.66 12.05
C TYR A 170 7.48 -0.55 11.50
N CYS A 171 6.75 0.08 12.40
CA CYS A 171 5.94 1.26 12.13
C CYS A 171 6.64 2.52 12.64
N ASP A 172 6.86 3.47 11.75
CA ASP A 172 7.23 4.85 12.10
C ASP A 172 5.95 5.70 12.14
N MET A 173 5.51 6.01 13.37
CA MET A 173 4.27 6.72 13.66
C MET A 173 4.43 8.23 13.83
N GLU A 174 5.67 8.75 13.70
CA GLU A 174 5.97 10.14 14.03
C GLU A 174 6.47 10.93 12.82
N THR A 175 7.34 10.35 12.00
CA THR A 175 8.00 11.09 10.93
C THR A 175 7.05 11.32 9.76
N ASP A 176 7.01 12.54 9.23
CA ASP A 176 6.25 12.85 8.00
C ASP A 176 4.78 12.40 8.10
N GLU A 177 4.10 12.78 9.19
CA GLU A 177 2.71 12.41 9.55
C GLU A 177 2.50 10.95 9.96
N GLY A 178 3.57 10.15 10.06
CA GLY A 178 3.52 8.81 10.64
C GLY A 178 2.82 7.76 9.77
N GLY A 179 2.53 6.59 10.36
CA GLY A 179 1.88 5.47 9.69
C GLY A 179 2.76 4.75 8.67
N TRP A 180 4.07 5.02 8.64
CA TRP A 180 4.99 4.42 7.68
C TRP A 180 5.32 2.98 8.06
N THR A 181 5.01 2.04 7.18
CA THR A 181 5.35 0.61 7.29
C THR A 181 6.70 0.35 6.66
N LEU A 182 7.66 -0.23 7.39
CA LEU A 182 8.92 -0.67 6.81
C LEU A 182 8.67 -1.92 5.95
N ILE A 183 8.77 -1.77 4.63
CA ILE A 183 8.51 -2.86 3.66
C ILE A 183 9.77 -3.35 2.94
N GLY A 184 10.88 -2.61 3.02
CA GLY A 184 12.15 -2.98 2.41
C GLY A 184 13.33 -2.51 3.24
N THR A 185 14.35 -3.35 3.30
CA THR A 185 15.57 -3.14 4.08
C THR A 185 16.74 -3.66 3.29
N TYR A 186 17.82 -2.89 3.25
CA TYR A 186 19.03 -3.27 2.53
C TYR A 186 20.25 -3.04 3.41
N SER A 187 20.91 -4.13 3.80
CA SER A 187 21.97 -4.09 4.79
C SER A 187 23.21 -3.34 4.30
N LYS A 188 23.90 -2.67 5.22
CA LYS A 188 25.22 -2.08 4.93
C LYS A 188 26.28 -3.14 4.61
N SER A 189 26.09 -4.39 5.03
CA SER A 189 27.04 -5.48 4.74
C SER A 189 26.68 -6.28 3.48
N GLU A 190 25.59 -5.93 2.79
CA GLU A 190 25.18 -6.63 1.57
C GLU A 190 26.12 -6.25 0.40
N PRO A 191 26.72 -7.23 -0.30
CA PRO A 191 27.54 -6.96 -1.48
C PRO A 191 26.67 -6.76 -2.72
N GLY A 192 26.68 -5.54 -3.27
CA GLY A 192 26.02 -5.21 -4.53
C GLY A 192 24.49 -5.34 -4.52
N GLY A 193 23.82 -4.59 -5.39
CA GLY A 193 22.38 -4.66 -5.55
C GLY A 193 21.93 -6.04 -6.05
N LYS A 194 20.75 -6.46 -5.62
CA LYS A 194 20.16 -7.73 -6.08
C LYS A 194 19.79 -7.64 -7.56
N GLN A 195 19.90 -8.78 -8.23
CA GLN A 195 19.51 -8.89 -9.63
C GLN A 195 17.98 -8.84 -9.76
N TYR A 196 17.32 -9.61 -8.90
CA TYR A 196 15.88 -9.74 -8.82
C TYR A 196 15.38 -9.49 -7.40
N ILE A 197 14.18 -8.94 -7.26
CA ILE A 197 13.51 -8.73 -5.98
C ILE A 197 13.22 -10.05 -5.24
N SER A 198 13.18 -11.17 -5.96
CA SER A 198 13.02 -12.51 -5.41
C SER A 198 14.27 -13.04 -4.68
N GLU A 199 15.41 -12.35 -4.80
CA GLU A 199 16.66 -12.70 -4.08
C GLU A 199 16.71 -12.12 -2.65
N TYR A 200 15.74 -11.27 -2.30
CA TYR A 200 15.61 -10.73 -0.94
C TYR A 200 14.96 -11.76 -0.02
N ALA A 201 15.25 -11.66 1.29
CA ALA A 201 14.38 -12.29 2.26
C ALA A 201 12.94 -11.74 2.09
N PRO A 202 11.91 -12.59 2.11
CA PRO A 202 10.54 -12.19 1.71
C PRO A 202 9.86 -11.22 2.69
N GLN A 203 10.44 -11.03 3.87
CA GLN A 203 10.03 -10.05 4.86
C GLN A 203 11.21 -9.13 5.18
N PRO A 204 10.98 -7.82 5.35
CA PRO A 204 12.02 -6.89 5.80
C PRO A 204 12.40 -7.15 7.26
N ASP A 205 13.56 -6.64 7.67
CA ASP A 205 13.90 -6.55 9.09
C ASP A 205 12.93 -5.57 9.79
N THR A 206 12.68 -5.79 11.09
CA THR A 206 11.88 -4.91 11.95
C THR A 206 12.71 -3.82 12.61
N THR A 207 13.96 -3.64 12.21
CA THR A 207 14.86 -2.61 12.75
C THR A 207 15.25 -1.60 11.67
N PRO A 208 14.86 -0.31 11.75
CA PRO A 208 15.26 0.69 10.77
C PRO A 208 16.73 1.14 10.92
N THR A 209 17.41 0.68 11.97
CA THR A 209 18.83 0.97 12.24
C THR A 209 19.67 -0.27 12.00
N ASN A 210 20.55 -0.22 10.99
CA ASN A 210 21.42 -1.34 10.63
C ASN A 210 20.65 -2.68 10.38
N PRO A 211 19.69 -2.70 9.45
CA PRO A 211 18.87 -3.88 9.20
C PRO A 211 19.63 -5.00 8.48
N ALA A 212 19.10 -6.23 8.57
CA ALA A 212 19.31 -7.27 7.58
C ALA A 212 18.63 -6.93 6.24
N THR A 213 19.00 -7.63 5.17
CA THR A 213 18.43 -7.39 3.83
C THR A 213 17.13 -8.18 3.66
N GLY A 214 16.03 -7.51 3.36
CA GLY A 214 14.72 -8.12 3.13
C GLY A 214 13.75 -7.17 2.44
N LEU A 215 12.77 -7.70 1.74
CA LEU A 215 11.80 -6.94 0.95
C LEU A 215 10.48 -7.70 0.92
N TYR A 216 9.42 -7.03 1.37
CA TYR A 216 8.05 -7.54 1.34
C TYR A 216 7.65 -7.91 -0.10
N GLN A 217 7.11 -9.13 -0.29
CA GLN A 217 6.79 -9.70 -1.61
C GLN A 217 5.28 -9.74 -1.91
N GLY A 218 4.42 -9.39 -0.95
CA GLY A 218 2.98 -9.44 -1.15
C GLY A 218 2.42 -8.27 -1.96
N SER A 219 1.09 -8.17 -2.02
CA SER A 219 0.40 -7.10 -2.75
C SER A 219 0.72 -5.73 -2.15
N MET A 220 0.96 -4.76 -3.04
CA MET A 220 1.17 -3.36 -2.67
C MET A 220 -0.14 -2.57 -2.61
N GLY A 221 -1.29 -3.21 -2.87
CA GLY A 221 -2.58 -2.55 -3.04
C GLY A 221 -3.19 -1.93 -1.78
N SER A 222 -2.70 -2.28 -0.59
CA SER A 222 -3.08 -1.64 0.67
C SER A 222 -2.27 -0.38 0.98
N PHE A 223 -1.24 -0.06 0.20
CA PHE A 223 -0.44 1.15 0.34
C PHE A 223 -0.77 2.17 -0.75
N ARG A 224 -0.44 3.43 -0.50
CA ARG A 224 -0.66 4.57 -1.41
C ARG A 224 0.51 5.53 -1.44
N ASP A 225 1.21 5.66 -0.32
CA ASP A 225 2.38 6.52 -0.21
C ASP A 225 3.63 5.67 -0.09
N ILE A 226 4.74 6.15 -0.65
CA ILE A 226 6.03 5.47 -0.61
C ILE A 226 7.15 6.44 -0.30
N LYS A 227 8.12 5.97 0.51
CA LYS A 227 9.33 6.70 0.86
C LYS A 227 10.53 5.78 0.76
N GLU A 228 11.44 6.08 -0.16
CA GLU A 228 12.76 5.41 -0.21
C GLU A 228 13.78 6.25 0.55
N GLN A 229 14.50 5.61 1.46
CA GLN A 229 15.60 6.21 2.21
C GLN A 229 16.90 5.52 1.86
N VAL A 230 17.86 6.27 1.32
CA VAL A 230 19.20 5.76 0.99
C VAL A 230 20.26 6.52 1.78
N ALA A 231 21.50 6.01 1.75
CA ALA A 231 22.63 6.65 2.41
C ALA A 231 22.44 6.88 3.93
N CYS A 232 21.66 6.02 4.59
CA CYS A 232 21.27 6.18 6.00
C CYS A 232 22.42 5.96 6.99
N ASP A 233 22.50 6.80 8.05
CA ASP A 233 23.47 6.67 9.15
C ASP A 233 22.93 6.93 10.57
N PHE A 234 22.13 5.99 11.09
CA PHE A 234 21.49 6.03 12.42
C PHE A 234 20.50 7.18 12.63
N ALA A 235 20.66 8.32 11.93
CA ALA A 235 19.79 9.49 12.04
C ALA A 235 19.64 10.29 10.73
N SER A 236 20.55 10.17 9.75
CA SER A 236 20.43 10.95 8.50
C SER A 236 20.33 10.06 7.26
N CYS A 237 19.15 10.04 6.65
CA CYS A 237 18.93 9.43 5.34
C CYS A 237 18.76 10.49 4.25
N ARG A 238 18.79 10.04 2.99
CA ARG A 238 18.34 10.80 1.83
C ARG A 238 17.04 10.19 1.35
N ASN A 239 15.99 10.99 1.35
CA ASN A 239 14.63 10.51 1.17
C ASN A 239 14.15 10.82 -0.26
N ALA A 240 13.31 9.96 -0.80
CA ALA A 240 12.50 10.22 -1.97
C ALA A 240 11.07 9.82 -1.64
N TYR A 241 10.12 10.69 -1.95
CA TYR A 241 8.71 10.51 -1.61
C TYR A 241 7.87 10.55 -2.87
N GLN A 242 6.82 9.75 -2.88
CA GLN A 242 5.65 9.94 -3.73
C GLN A 242 4.41 9.49 -2.96
N THR A 243 3.28 10.09 -3.28
CA THR A 243 2.00 9.87 -2.61
C THR A 243 0.91 9.54 -3.62
N ALA A 244 -0.23 9.04 -3.13
CA ALA A 244 -1.40 8.73 -3.94
C ALA A 244 -1.13 7.83 -5.16
N MET A 245 -0.17 6.91 -5.03
CA MET A 245 0.23 5.99 -6.09
C MET A 245 -0.77 4.84 -6.24
N SER A 246 -0.95 4.39 -7.47
CA SER A 246 -1.58 3.09 -7.76
C SER A 246 -0.67 1.94 -7.36
N GLU A 247 -1.25 0.75 -7.16
CA GLU A 247 -0.47 -0.47 -6.91
C GLU A 247 0.60 -0.70 -7.99
N ALA A 248 0.25 -0.49 -9.26
CA ALA A 248 1.20 -0.64 -10.37
C ALA A 248 2.40 0.32 -10.27
N GLU A 249 2.19 1.56 -9.81
CA GLU A 249 3.27 2.52 -9.61
C GLU A 249 4.13 2.16 -8.40
N LEU A 250 3.52 1.68 -7.30
CA LEU A 250 4.23 1.19 -6.12
C LEU A 250 5.11 -0.02 -6.46
N GLU A 251 4.57 -0.94 -7.28
CA GLU A 251 5.32 -2.07 -7.81
C GLU A 251 6.51 -1.61 -8.64
N MET A 252 6.36 -0.57 -9.46
CA MET A 252 7.49 -0.03 -10.23
C MET A 252 8.62 0.48 -9.33
N VAL A 253 8.30 1.13 -8.20
CA VAL A 253 9.30 1.51 -7.19
C VAL A 253 9.96 0.26 -6.61
N ARG A 254 9.18 -0.75 -6.21
CA ARG A 254 9.71 -2.01 -5.67
C ARG A 254 10.63 -2.72 -6.67
N TYR A 255 10.28 -2.78 -7.95
CA TYR A 255 11.11 -3.39 -8.99
C TYR A 255 12.45 -2.67 -9.20
N THR A 256 12.58 -1.39 -8.81
CA THR A 256 13.89 -0.71 -8.84
C THR A 256 14.88 -1.29 -7.82
N TRP A 257 14.42 -2.11 -6.87
CA TRP A 257 15.27 -2.84 -5.93
C TRP A 257 15.90 -4.11 -6.54
N GLY A 258 15.55 -4.47 -7.78
CA GLY A 258 16.26 -5.47 -8.57
C GLY A 258 16.74 -4.88 -9.90
N TYR A 259 18.04 -4.85 -10.18
CA TYR A 259 18.53 -4.14 -11.38
C TYR A 259 18.06 -4.76 -12.71
N LEU A 260 17.74 -6.06 -12.77
CA LEU A 260 17.15 -6.65 -13.99
C LEU A 260 15.63 -6.53 -14.01
N ASP A 261 14.96 -6.65 -12.87
CA ASP A 261 13.52 -6.40 -12.76
C ASP A 261 13.19 -4.99 -13.25
N GLN A 262 13.95 -4.01 -12.78
CA GLN A 262 13.85 -2.63 -13.24
C GLN A 262 13.87 -2.52 -14.76
N GLN A 263 14.90 -3.08 -15.42
CA GLN A 263 15.04 -3.00 -16.88
C GLN A 263 13.94 -3.76 -17.63
N GLU A 264 13.40 -4.82 -17.05
CA GLU A 264 12.31 -5.58 -17.65
C GLU A 264 11.00 -4.80 -17.59
N LYS A 265 10.62 -4.34 -16.39
CA LYS A 265 9.31 -3.71 -16.14
C LYS A 265 9.22 -2.32 -16.74
N GLN A 266 10.33 -1.60 -16.79
CA GLN A 266 10.33 -0.24 -17.32
C GLN A 266 10.08 -0.13 -18.82
N LYS A 267 10.22 -1.22 -19.58
CA LYS A 267 9.94 -1.22 -21.03
C LYS A 267 8.52 -0.78 -21.32
N ASN A 268 7.59 -1.07 -20.41
CA ASN A 268 6.17 -0.82 -20.59
C ASN A 268 5.62 0.22 -19.59
N THR A 269 6.32 0.47 -18.48
CA THR A 269 5.86 1.39 -17.43
C THR A 269 7.00 2.32 -17.01
N PRO A 270 6.91 3.65 -17.19
CA PRO A 270 7.97 4.55 -16.74
C PRO A 270 8.14 4.49 -15.22
N LEU A 271 9.31 4.92 -14.72
CA LEU A 271 9.49 5.12 -13.29
C LEU A 271 8.56 6.23 -12.79
N PRO A 272 8.00 6.11 -11.58
CA PRO A 272 7.24 7.18 -10.97
C PRO A 272 8.10 8.41 -10.69
N ASP A 273 7.50 9.58 -10.82
CA ASP A 273 8.07 10.85 -10.37
C ASP A 273 8.21 10.87 -8.84
N CYS A 274 9.10 11.71 -8.31
CA CYS A 274 9.27 11.81 -6.86
C CYS A 274 9.65 13.22 -6.39
N ARG A 275 9.63 13.42 -5.07
CA ARG A 275 10.10 14.63 -4.39
C ARG A 275 11.16 14.26 -3.36
N ALA A 276 12.14 15.13 -3.15
CA ALA A 276 13.17 14.94 -2.12
C ALA A 276 12.68 15.26 -0.69
N THR A 277 11.51 15.88 -0.57
CA THR A 277 10.90 16.30 0.69
C THR A 277 9.44 15.86 0.74
N TYR A 278 8.94 15.60 1.95
CA TYR A 278 7.53 15.33 2.20
C TYR A 278 6.70 16.62 2.23
N GLN A 279 6.63 17.32 1.10
CA GLN A 279 5.88 18.57 0.93
C GLN A 279 5.32 18.66 -0.50
N ALA A 280 4.04 19.06 -0.67
CA ALA A 280 3.39 19.27 -1.99
C ALA A 280 4.19 20.21 -2.87
N THR A 281 4.69 21.28 -2.25
CA THR A 281 5.40 22.36 -2.92
C THR A 281 6.86 22.00 -3.20
N GLY A 282 7.30 20.81 -2.80
CA GLY A 282 8.64 20.31 -3.09
C GLY A 282 8.85 20.14 -4.59
N THR A 283 10.10 20.29 -5.03
CA THR A 283 10.46 20.07 -6.43
C THR A 283 10.19 18.63 -6.83
N THR A 284 9.38 18.45 -7.89
CA THR A 284 9.15 17.15 -8.52
C THR A 284 10.30 16.84 -9.48
N PHE A 285 10.85 15.64 -9.34
CA PHE A 285 11.85 15.06 -10.23
C PHE A 285 11.19 14.00 -11.08
N THR A 286 11.15 14.23 -12.40
CA THR A 286 10.57 13.27 -13.35
C THR A 286 11.31 11.94 -13.27
N HIS A 287 10.56 10.84 -13.19
CA HIS A 287 11.07 9.47 -13.04
C HIS A 287 11.93 9.22 -11.79
N CYS A 288 11.97 10.18 -10.87
CA CYS A 288 12.88 10.21 -9.73
C CYS A 288 14.37 10.23 -10.09
N LEU A 289 14.72 10.80 -11.24
CA LEU A 289 16.08 10.91 -11.76
C LEU A 289 16.43 12.35 -12.11
N ILE A 290 17.67 12.77 -11.84
CA ILE A 290 18.20 14.00 -12.45
C ILE A 290 18.54 13.82 -13.94
N ASN A 291 18.98 12.62 -14.35
CA ASN A 291 19.32 12.32 -15.74
C ASN A 291 18.78 10.92 -16.11
N ILE A 292 18.09 10.83 -17.24
CA ILE A 292 17.52 9.57 -17.76
C ILE A 292 18.56 8.47 -18.00
N ASP A 293 19.81 8.82 -18.31
CA ASP A 293 20.91 7.86 -18.48
C ASP A 293 21.29 7.14 -17.17
N ARG A 294 20.77 7.60 -16.03
CA ARG A 294 20.92 6.94 -14.72
C ARG A 294 19.99 5.75 -14.53
N ASN A 295 19.12 5.50 -15.50
CA ASN A 295 18.25 4.35 -15.55
C ASN A 295 18.97 3.14 -16.18
N ASN A 296 19.90 2.55 -15.43
CA ASN A 296 20.73 1.45 -15.93
C ASN A 296 21.04 0.42 -14.84
N THR A 297 21.60 -0.71 -15.25
CA THR A 297 21.91 -1.85 -14.38
C THR A 297 23.11 -1.66 -13.45
N ASN A 298 23.78 -0.49 -13.49
CA ASN A 298 24.95 -0.26 -12.64
C ASN A 298 24.57 0.03 -11.19
N VAL A 299 23.31 0.37 -10.93
CA VAL A 299 22.84 0.95 -9.67
C VAL A 299 21.38 0.51 -9.41
N VAL A 300 21.04 0.27 -8.15
CA VAL A 300 19.73 -0.20 -7.67
C VAL A 300 19.08 0.86 -6.76
N GLY A 301 17.75 0.89 -6.69
CA GLY A 301 16.91 1.84 -5.93
C GLY A 301 16.11 2.77 -6.85
N TRP A 302 15.13 3.46 -6.32
CA TRP A 302 14.22 4.28 -7.11
C TRP A 302 14.79 5.68 -7.37
N GLN A 303 15.37 6.33 -6.36
CA GLN A 303 15.94 7.66 -6.53
C GLN A 303 17.35 7.64 -7.10
N ARG A 304 17.64 8.60 -8.00
CA ARG A 304 19.00 8.89 -8.46
C ARG A 304 19.31 10.38 -8.44
N ASP A 305 20.21 10.75 -7.52
CA ASP A 305 20.83 12.08 -7.45
C ASP A 305 19.85 13.25 -7.25
N ILE A 306 18.59 13.00 -6.86
CA ILE A 306 17.55 14.05 -6.72
C ILE A 306 17.82 15.08 -5.60
N HIS A 307 18.89 14.90 -4.84
CA HIS A 307 19.22 15.74 -3.69
C HIS A 307 20.22 16.82 -4.11
N ALA A 308 19.84 18.09 -4.02
CA ALA A 308 20.70 19.20 -4.41
C ALA A 308 22.09 19.13 -3.74
N GLY A 309 23.16 19.30 -4.51
CA GLY A 309 24.55 19.22 -4.03
C GLY A 309 25.02 17.81 -3.60
N ASN A 310 24.15 16.80 -3.71
CA ASN A 310 24.45 15.42 -3.37
C ASN A 310 24.39 14.60 -4.67
N HIS A 311 25.52 14.03 -5.05
CA HIS A 311 25.64 13.17 -6.23
C HIS A 311 25.86 11.73 -5.79
N SER A 312 25.65 10.77 -6.69
CA SER A 312 25.67 9.35 -6.37
C SER A 312 24.79 9.03 -5.16
N CYS A 313 23.50 9.35 -5.26
CA CYS A 313 22.47 8.89 -4.32
C CYS A 313 21.68 7.76 -4.97
N TRP A 314 21.74 6.57 -4.37
CA TRP A 314 21.16 5.31 -4.84
C TRP A 314 21.16 4.28 -3.71
N LEU A 315 20.50 3.14 -3.90
CA LEU A 315 20.44 2.10 -2.89
C LEU A 315 21.75 1.29 -2.84
N ALA A 316 22.23 0.80 -3.98
CA ALA A 316 23.42 -0.06 -4.08
C ALA A 316 24.00 -0.07 -5.50
N HIS A 317 25.19 -0.67 -5.69
CA HIS A 317 25.78 -0.91 -7.01
C HIS A 317 25.31 -2.24 -7.60
N GLY A 318 24.76 -2.23 -8.82
CA GLY A 318 24.59 -3.43 -9.64
C GLY A 318 25.90 -3.82 -10.35
N VAL A 319 25.87 -3.92 -11.68
CA VAL A 319 26.98 -4.54 -12.45
C VAL A 319 28.31 -3.78 -12.42
N TYR A 320 28.30 -2.47 -12.16
CA TYR A 320 29.52 -1.65 -12.17
C TYR A 320 30.50 -2.03 -11.06
N ARG A 321 29.98 -2.47 -9.89
CA ARG A 321 30.79 -2.89 -8.73
C ARG A 321 30.03 -3.86 -7.80
N PRO A 322 29.84 -5.12 -8.22
CA PRO A 322 28.97 -6.07 -7.53
C PRO A 322 29.47 -6.51 -6.14
N THR A 323 30.70 -6.16 -5.76
CA THR A 323 31.28 -6.51 -4.45
C THR A 323 31.27 -5.36 -3.45
N SER A 324 30.81 -4.16 -3.82
CA SER A 324 30.77 -3.02 -2.91
C SER A 324 29.66 -3.21 -1.88
N LEU A 325 29.95 -2.92 -0.61
CA LEU A 325 29.04 -3.22 0.49
C LEU A 325 28.09 -2.06 0.80
N GLY A 326 26.80 -2.33 0.86
CA GLY A 326 25.76 -1.40 1.30
C GLY A 326 25.46 -0.27 0.32
N SER A 327 24.72 0.73 0.82
CA SER A 327 24.58 2.01 0.14
C SER A 327 25.83 2.86 0.38
N SER A 328 25.97 3.98 -0.33
CA SER A 328 27.04 4.93 -0.03
C SER A 328 26.51 6.22 0.56
N ARG A 329 27.42 6.99 1.15
CA ARG A 329 27.17 8.39 1.47
C ARG A 329 27.09 9.19 0.18
N CYS A 330 25.96 9.81 -0.10
CA CYS A 330 25.83 10.68 -1.26
C CYS A 330 26.93 11.75 -1.33
N SER A 331 27.75 11.68 -2.38
CA SER A 331 28.81 12.62 -2.74
C SER A 331 29.34 12.32 -4.16
N TYR A 332 30.04 13.27 -4.78
CA TYR A 332 30.49 13.18 -6.18
C TYR A 332 31.32 11.94 -6.52
N LEU A 333 32.11 11.42 -5.56
CA LEU A 333 32.94 10.21 -5.71
C LEU A 333 32.58 9.15 -4.68
N ALA A 334 31.34 9.17 -4.20
CA ALA A 334 30.84 8.23 -3.23
C ALA A 334 31.00 6.79 -3.70
N GLN A 335 31.54 5.95 -2.83
CA GLN A 335 31.65 4.51 -3.07
C GLN A 335 30.99 3.78 -1.90
N ALA A 336 30.19 2.77 -2.21
CA ALA A 336 29.64 1.88 -1.18
C ALA A 336 30.80 1.23 -0.40
N ASN A 337 30.80 1.44 0.91
CA ASN A 337 31.93 1.12 1.81
C ASN A 337 31.46 0.41 3.09
N GLY A 338 30.23 -0.06 3.10
CA GLY A 338 29.61 -0.77 4.21
C GLY A 338 29.24 0.06 5.43
N THR A 339 29.14 1.39 5.28
CA THR A 339 28.78 2.30 6.38
C THR A 339 27.35 2.81 6.33
N ARG A 340 26.61 2.55 5.25
CA ARG A 340 25.26 3.05 5.00
C ARG A 340 24.35 1.91 4.54
N TRP A 341 23.07 2.02 4.89
CA TRP A 341 22.01 1.09 4.49
C TRP A 341 20.92 1.83 3.71
N GLY A 342 19.88 1.11 3.29
CA GLY A 342 18.68 1.73 2.74
C GLY A 342 17.41 1.06 3.25
N LEU A 343 16.32 1.81 3.16
CA LEU A 343 15.00 1.46 3.67
C LEU A 343 13.96 1.85 2.63
N LEU A 344 12.92 1.04 2.51
CA LEU A 344 11.71 1.34 1.74
C LEU A 344 10.52 1.31 2.69
N TRP A 345 9.75 2.39 2.67
CA TRP A 345 8.59 2.56 3.51
C TRP A 345 7.36 2.74 2.63
N ALA A 346 6.24 2.16 3.05
CA ALA A 346 4.95 2.39 2.40
C ALA A 346 3.85 2.52 3.45
N ARG A 347 2.74 3.18 3.10
CA ARG A 347 1.59 3.33 3.99
C ARG A 347 0.28 3.53 3.24
#